data_AF-A0A954X5I4-F1
#
_entry.id   AF-A0A954X5I4-F1
#
_cell.length_a   1.000
_cell.length_b   1.000
_cell.length_c   1.000
_cell.angle_alpha   90.00
_cell.angle_beta   90.00
_cell.angle_gamma   90.00
#
_symmetry.space_group_name_H-M   'P 1'
#
loop_
_entity.id
_entity.type
_entity.pdbx_description
1 polymer ?
#
loop_
_entity_poly.entity_id
_entity_poly.type
_entity_poly.pdbx_seq_one_letter_code
_entity_poly.pdbx_strand_id
1 'polypeptide(L)'
;LELTMDQQTEFDEQLSEIAAPEQEQVMEIVTSWMKQGIEQGYTQGIEQGIEQGIAQGRISEGRRLVLRMLRRRLGDIGGDFVARIESLSLDELEDLGEALLHFDSAADLTDWLDRHGPG
;
A
#
# COMPACT_ATOMS: atom_id res chain seq x y z
N LEU A 1 -1.14 -20.98 -9.06
CA LEU A 1 -0.83 -22.31 -9.60
C LEU A 1 -2.15 -22.90 -10.04
N GLU A 2 -2.31 -23.15 -11.33
CA GLU A 2 -3.47 -23.85 -11.87
C GLU A 2 -3.00 -25.20 -12.39
N LEU A 3 -3.81 -26.24 -12.19
CA LEU A 3 -3.53 -27.56 -12.76
C LEU A 3 -3.70 -27.50 -14.27
N THR A 4 -2.76 -28.11 -15.01
CA THR A 4 -2.93 -28.34 -16.44
C THR A 4 -3.98 -29.43 -16.68
N MET A 5 -4.48 -29.53 -17.91
CA MET A 5 -5.43 -30.59 -18.28
C MET A 5 -4.87 -32.00 -18.03
N ASP A 6 -3.59 -32.22 -18.30
CA ASP A 6 -2.91 -33.49 -18.05
C ASP A 6 -2.86 -33.80 -16.55
N GLN A 7 -2.60 -32.79 -15.71
CA GLN A 7 -2.58 -32.94 -14.25
C GLN A 7 -3.98 -33.19 -13.66
N GLN A 8 -5.02 -32.58 -14.22
CA GLN A 8 -6.41 -32.86 -13.83
C GLN A 8 -6.80 -34.29 -14.19
N THR A 9 -6.43 -34.74 -15.39
CA THR A 9 -6.70 -36.11 -15.86
C THR A 9 -6.00 -37.15 -14.99
N GLU A 10 -4.72 -36.93 -14.68
CA GLU A 10 -3.95 -37.81 -13.78
C GLU A 10 -4.56 -37.86 -12.37
N PHE A 11 -5.01 -36.72 -11.84
CA PHE A 11 -5.67 -36.65 -10.55
C PHE A 11 -7.00 -37.42 -10.53
N ASP A 12 -7.82 -37.28 -11.58
CA ASP A 12 -9.11 -37.98 -11.71
C ASP A 12 -8.90 -39.50 -11.85
N GLU A 13 -7.89 -39.94 -12.60
CA GLU A 13 -7.51 -41.36 -12.70
C GLU A 13 -7.06 -41.90 -11.34
N GLN A 14 -6.16 -41.20 -10.64
CA GLN A 14 -5.70 -41.61 -9.31
C GLN A 14 -6.82 -41.65 -8.27
N LEU A 15 -7.77 -40.71 -8.31
CA LEU A 15 -8.96 -40.73 -7.47
C LEU A 15 -9.79 -41.98 -7.72
N SER A 16 -9.99 -42.35 -8.99
CA SER A 16 -10.83 -43.49 -9.38
C SER A 16 -10.32 -44.85 -8.87
N GLU A 17 -9.02 -44.95 -8.58
CA GLU A 17 -8.38 -46.15 -8.00
C GLU A 17 -8.65 -46.32 -6.49
N ILE A 18 -9.07 -45.24 -5.82
CA ILE A 18 -9.37 -45.22 -4.39
C ILE A 18 -10.81 -45.75 -4.16
N ALA A 19 -11.08 -46.37 -3.01
CA ALA A 19 -12.44 -46.78 -2.67
C ALA A 19 -13.35 -45.55 -2.40
N ALA A 20 -14.65 -45.69 -2.73
CA ALA A 20 -15.61 -44.60 -2.73
C ALA A 20 -15.69 -43.78 -1.42
N PRO A 21 -15.69 -44.38 -0.21
CA PRO A 21 -15.75 -43.57 1.01
C PRO A 21 -14.46 -42.75 1.25
N GLU A 22 -13.30 -43.25 0.83
CA GLU A 22 -12.04 -42.52 0.89
C GLU A 22 -11.96 -41.41 -0.17
N GLN A 23 -12.53 -41.62 -1.37
CA GLN A 23 -12.68 -40.56 -2.38
C GLN A 23 -13.49 -39.37 -1.84
N GLU A 24 -14.62 -39.64 -1.19
CA GLU A 24 -15.47 -38.60 -0.58
C GLU A 24 -14.69 -37.79 0.46
N GLN A 25 -13.93 -38.47 1.32
CA GLN A 25 -13.07 -37.81 2.30
C GLN A 25 -11.96 -36.95 1.66
N VAL A 26 -11.33 -37.42 0.58
CA VAL A 26 -10.35 -36.63 -0.18
C VAL A 26 -11.00 -35.38 -0.76
N MET A 27 -12.20 -35.50 -1.34
CA MET A 27 -12.94 -34.38 -1.92
C MET A 27 -13.37 -33.35 -0.86
N GLU A 28 -13.81 -33.80 0.32
CA GLU A 28 -14.11 -32.92 1.45
C GLU A 28 -12.88 -32.13 1.90
N ILE A 29 -11.74 -32.81 2.04
CA ILE A 29 -10.48 -32.18 2.44
C ILE A 29 -10.08 -31.14 1.39
N VAL A 30 -9.95 -31.52 0.11
CA VAL A 30 -9.56 -30.61 -0.98
C VAL A 30 -10.49 -29.39 -1.05
N THR A 31 -11.79 -29.60 -0.93
CA THR A 31 -12.79 -28.51 -0.92
C THR A 31 -12.61 -27.60 0.29
N SER A 32 -12.37 -28.16 1.48
CA SER A 32 -12.13 -27.38 2.70
C SER A 32 -10.88 -26.52 2.59
N TRP A 33 -9.75 -27.07 2.12
CA TRP A 33 -8.51 -26.32 1.92
C TRP A 33 -8.67 -25.24 0.84
N MET A 34 -9.35 -25.55 -0.27
CA MET A 34 -9.63 -24.56 -1.32
C MET A 34 -10.45 -23.39 -0.77
N LYS A 35 -11.52 -23.68 -0.03
CA LYS A 35 -12.35 -22.65 0.61
C LYS A 35 -11.53 -21.80 1.58
N GLN A 36 -10.73 -22.44 2.44
CA GLN A 36 -9.86 -21.74 3.38
C GLN A 36 -8.84 -20.86 2.66
N GLY A 37 -8.23 -21.34 1.58
CA GLY A 37 -7.28 -20.56 0.78
C GLY A 37 -7.91 -19.33 0.13
N ILE A 38 -9.13 -19.47 -0.42
CA ILE A 38 -9.89 -18.34 -0.98
C ILE A 38 -10.22 -17.31 0.11
N GLU A 39 -10.71 -17.76 1.26
CA GLU A 39 -11.07 -16.89 2.38
C GLU A 39 -9.85 -16.15 2.94
N GLN A 40 -8.71 -16.84 3.08
CA GLN A 40 -7.45 -16.25 3.50
C GLN A 40 -6.96 -15.21 2.48
N GLY A 41 -6.93 -15.56 1.20
CA GLY A 41 -6.49 -14.65 0.14
C GLY A 41 -7.39 -13.41 0.03
N TYR A 42 -8.70 -13.57 0.17
CA TYR A 42 -9.65 -12.47 0.19
C TYR A 42 -9.43 -11.53 1.38
N THR A 43 -9.31 -12.10 2.58
CA THR A 43 -9.05 -11.34 3.81
C THR A 43 -7.73 -10.58 3.71
N GLN A 44 -6.64 -11.25 3.33
CA GLN A 44 -5.32 -10.63 3.16
C GLN A 44 -5.34 -9.53 2.10
N GLY A 45 -6.02 -9.75 0.97
CA GLY A 45 -6.13 -8.75 -0.09
C GLY A 45 -6.87 -7.49 0.36
N ILE A 46 -7.94 -7.64 1.14
CA ILE A 46 -8.67 -6.51 1.72
C ILE A 46 -7.83 -5.77 2.75
N GLU A 47 -7.20 -6.49 3.68
CA GLU A 47 -6.37 -5.88 4.72
C GLU A 47 -5.22 -5.07 4.10
N GLN A 48 -4.49 -5.66 3.16
CA GLN A 48 -3.41 -4.96 2.45
C GLN A 48 -3.91 -3.76 1.65
N GLY A 49 -5.06 -3.90 0.96
CA GLY A 49 -5.65 -2.82 0.18
C GLY A 49 -6.08 -1.63 1.06
N ILE A 50 -6.68 -1.91 2.21
CA ILE A 50 -7.08 -0.89 3.19
C ILE A 50 -5.84 -0.21 3.77
N GLU A 51 -4.84 -0.97 4.21
CA GLU A 51 -3.61 -0.42 4.79
C GLU A 51 -2.87 0.48 3.81
N GLN A 52 -2.67 0.01 2.56
CA GLN A 52 -2.04 0.80 1.51
C GLN A 52 -2.86 2.06 1.19
N GLY A 53 -4.19 1.94 1.09
CA GLY A 53 -5.07 3.07 0.83
C GLY A 53 -5.01 4.13 1.92
N ILE A 54 -4.99 3.72 3.20
CA ILE A 54 -4.84 4.64 4.33
C ILE A 54 -3.47 5.32 4.31
N ALA A 55 -2.39 4.56 4.09
CA ALA A 55 -1.04 5.10 4.03
C ALA A 55 -0.88 6.14 2.89
N GLN A 56 -1.36 5.81 1.69
CA GLN A 56 -1.38 6.72 0.54
C GLN A 56 -2.27 7.95 0.79
N GLY A 57 -3.40 7.76 1.46
CA GLY A 57 -4.30 8.85 1.86
C GLY A 57 -3.62 9.82 2.81
N ARG A 58 -2.94 9.31 3.85
CA ARG A 58 -2.22 10.14 4.83
C ARG A 58 -1.14 11.00 4.18
N ILE A 59 -0.30 10.41 3.32
CA ILE A 59 0.78 11.17 2.67
C ILE A 59 0.24 12.21 1.67
N SER A 60 -0.81 11.86 0.91
CA SER A 60 -1.44 12.78 -0.04
C SER A 60 -2.08 13.98 0.68
N GLU A 61 -2.79 13.71 1.78
CA GLU A 61 -3.41 14.76 2.59
C GLU A 61 -2.37 15.62 3.32
N GLY A 62 -1.31 15.01 3.85
CA GLY A 62 -0.17 15.72 4.44
C GLY A 62 0.45 16.72 3.46
N ARG A 63 0.80 16.27 2.25
CA ARG A 63 1.34 17.14 1.18
C ARG A 63 0.37 18.27 0.84
N ARG A 64 -0.91 17.95 0.64
CA ARG A 64 -1.93 18.93 0.29
C ARG A 64 -2.06 20.03 1.35
N LEU A 65 -2.03 19.65 2.63
CA LEU A 65 -2.11 20.60 3.75
C LEU A 65 -0.85 21.45 3.85
N VAL A 66 0.33 20.85 3.82
CA VAL A 66 1.63 21.56 3.87
C VAL A 66 1.75 22.57 2.73
N LEU A 67 1.49 22.16 1.49
CA LEU A 67 1.53 23.05 0.32
C LEU A 67 0.54 24.21 0.46
N ARG A 68 -0.67 23.95 0.98
CA ARG A 68 -1.67 24.99 1.22
C ARG A 68 -1.21 25.98 2.29
N MET A 69 -0.59 25.51 3.37
CA MET A 69 -0.09 26.35 4.45
C MET A 69 1.09 27.21 3.99
N LEU A 70 2.05 26.61 3.29
CA LEU A 70 3.19 27.32 2.70
C LEU A 70 2.72 28.41 1.74
N ARG A 71 1.76 28.11 0.85
CA ARG A 71 1.18 29.13 -0.04
C ARG A 71 0.51 30.27 0.70
N ARG A 72 -0.11 29.98 1.86
CA ARG A 72 -0.75 31.00 2.70
C ARG A 72 0.25 31.88 3.43
N ARG A 73 1.39 31.32 3.85
CA ARG A 73 2.38 32.04 4.65
C ARG A 73 3.43 32.76 3.80
N LEU A 74 3.94 32.11 2.77
CA LEU A 74 5.05 32.58 1.95
C LEU A 74 4.61 33.12 0.58
N GLY A 75 3.32 32.98 0.23
CA GLY A 75 2.81 33.34 -1.08
C GLY A 75 3.08 32.25 -2.11
N ASP A 76 3.18 32.63 -3.38
CA ASP A 76 3.43 31.64 -4.44
C ASP A 76 4.81 31.00 -4.27
N ILE A 77 4.84 29.67 -4.18
CA ILE A 77 6.07 28.89 -4.05
C ILE A 77 6.38 28.29 -5.42
N GLY A 78 7.61 28.48 -5.90
CA GLY A 78 8.04 28.01 -7.21
C GLY A 78 7.87 26.50 -7.39
N GLY A 79 7.76 26.03 -8.64
CA GLY A 79 7.55 24.63 -8.98
C GLY A 79 8.63 23.69 -8.41
N ASP A 80 9.87 24.16 -8.28
CA ASP A 80 10.97 23.39 -7.69
C ASP A 80 10.71 23.03 -6.22
N PHE A 81 10.13 23.95 -5.44
CA PHE A 81 9.75 23.68 -4.05
C PHE A 81 8.62 22.65 -3.99
N VAL A 82 7.63 22.76 -4.88
CA VAL A 82 6.53 21.80 -4.95
C VAL A 82 7.06 20.39 -5.23
N ALA A 83 7.95 20.23 -6.22
CA ALA A 83 8.54 18.95 -6.57
C ALA A 83 9.33 18.33 -5.40
N ARG A 84 10.10 19.15 -4.66
CA ARG A 84 10.84 18.69 -3.47
C ARG A 84 9.91 18.30 -2.32
N ILE A 85 8.79 18.98 -2.14
CA ILE A 85 7.79 18.63 -1.11
C ILE A 85 7.03 17.34 -1.50
N GLU A 86 6.80 17.14 -2.78
CA GLU A 86 6.16 15.93 -3.31
C GLU A 86 7.03 14.67 -3.14
N SER A 87 8.35 14.81 -3.01
CA SER A 87 9.24 13.69 -2.71
C SER A 87 9.43 13.39 -1.22
N LEU A 88 8.94 14.25 -0.32
CA LEU A 88 9.04 14.03 1.13
C LEU A 88 8.21 12.81 1.58
N SER A 89 8.75 12.10 2.55
CA SER A 89 8.06 11.08 3.34
C SER A 89 7.00 11.70 4.25
N LEU A 90 6.16 10.85 4.86
CA LEU A 90 5.11 11.33 5.77
C LEU A 90 5.69 12.02 7.00
N ASP A 91 6.73 11.46 7.60
CA ASP A 91 7.35 12.02 8.80
C ASP A 91 8.00 13.39 8.51
N GLU A 92 8.65 13.53 7.36
CA GLU A 92 9.21 14.81 6.90
C GLU A 92 8.12 15.85 6.63
N LEU A 93 6.94 15.44 6.14
CA LEU A 93 5.80 16.34 5.95
C LEU A 93 5.19 16.79 7.28
N GLU A 94 5.12 15.89 8.27
CA GLU A 94 4.67 16.21 9.62
C GLU A 94 5.65 17.20 10.28
N ASP A 95 6.97 16.96 10.19
CA ASP A 95 8.00 17.88 10.69
C ASP A 95 7.97 19.25 9.98
N LEU A 96 7.87 19.26 8.65
CA LEU A 96 7.70 20.50 7.87
C LEU A 96 6.43 21.24 8.29
N GLY A 97 5.36 20.51 8.61
CA GLY A 97 4.10 21.03 9.13
C GLY A 97 4.26 21.83 10.43
N GLU A 98 5.16 21.42 11.30
CA GLU A 98 5.49 22.13 12.54
C GLU A 98 6.48 23.26 12.29
N ALA A 99 7.56 22.99 11.55
CA ALA A 99 8.60 23.96 11.22
C ALA A 99 8.04 25.17 10.47
N LEU A 100 7.07 24.96 9.56
CA LEU A 100 6.45 26.03 8.80
C LEU A 100 5.70 27.03 9.66
N LEU A 101 5.41 26.74 10.94
CA LEU A 101 4.83 27.69 11.91
C LEU A 101 5.87 28.71 12.42
N HIS A 102 7.15 28.52 12.09
CA HIS A 102 8.24 29.44 12.43
C HIS A 102 8.93 30.15 11.24
N PHE A 103 8.57 29.84 10.00
CA PHE A 103 9.16 30.45 8.79
C PHE A 103 8.78 31.91 8.52
N ASP A 104 9.73 32.84 8.56
CA ASP A 104 9.47 34.24 8.22
C ASP A 104 9.62 34.53 6.72
N SER A 105 10.26 33.63 5.97
CA SER A 105 10.58 33.82 4.56
C SER A 105 10.75 32.52 3.77
N ALA A 106 10.87 32.63 2.44
CA ALA A 106 11.23 31.51 1.59
C ALA A 106 12.65 30.97 1.82
N ALA A 107 13.54 31.76 2.44
CA ALA A 107 14.88 31.30 2.83
C ALA A 107 14.79 30.22 3.91
N ASP A 108 13.87 30.34 4.86
CA ASP A 108 13.66 29.34 5.92
C ASP A 108 13.20 27.99 5.35
N LEU A 109 12.32 28.03 4.33
CA LEU A 109 11.90 26.84 3.60
C LEU A 109 13.07 26.20 2.83
N THR A 110 13.93 27.02 2.23
CA THR A 110 15.12 26.54 1.51
C THR A 110 16.08 25.86 2.47
N ASP A 111 16.39 26.51 3.59
CA ASP A 111 17.26 25.98 4.64
C ASP A 111 16.72 24.68 5.23
N TRP A 112 15.40 24.58 5.44
CA TRP A 112 14.79 23.35 5.95
C TRP A 112 14.93 22.21 4.94
N LEU A 113 14.58 22.47 3.67
CA LEU A 113 14.66 21.46 2.60
C LEU A 113 16.09 21.04 2.30
N ASP A 114 17.08 21.89 2.48
CA ASP A 114 18.49 21.53 2.26
C ASP A 114 19.07 20.67 3.40
N ARG A 115 18.46 20.72 4.59
CA ARG A 115 18.83 19.90 5.75
C ARG A 115 18.05 18.58 5.84
N HIS A 116 16.83 18.55 5.34
CA HIS A 116 15.90 17.42 5.52
C HIS A 116 15.28 16.92 4.21
N GLY A 117 15.49 17.59 3.10
CA GLY A 117 15.01 17.11 1.80
C GLY A 117 15.79 15.87 1.38
N PRO A 118 15.17 14.98 0.58
CA PRO A 118 15.86 13.84 0.02
C PRO A 118 17.05 14.34 -0.82
N GLY A 119 18.23 13.77 -0.55
CA GLY A 119 19.38 13.89 -1.45
C GLY A 119 19.12 13.23 -2.80
#